data_AF-A0A832JFE0-F1
#
_entry.id   AF-A0A832JFE0-F1
#
_cell.length_a   1.000
_cell.length_b   1.000
_cell.length_c   1.000
_cell.angle_alpha   90.00
_cell.angle_beta   90.00
_cell.angle_gamma   90.00
#
_symmetry.space_group_name_H-M   'P 1'
#
loop_
_entity.id
_entity.type
_entity.pdbx_description
1 polymer ?
#
loop_
_entity_poly.entity_id
_entity_poly.type
_entity_poly.pdbx_seq_one_letter_code
_entity_poly.pdbx_strand_id
1 'polypeptide(L)'
;MAFPGPLRERIPLQRCPHSSWRRPAHRGLAQRGGPPLLLPGHPLLRAHCLHGGTHFGLHSQGLRLRLPAVGAFFPPLASPLEVDRALWRQSPLQCPGAGLALGRGGDEAVGMRNCFLGLDIGRGRWDAAWLVEEEGQREVGWASGREPDLLRERLFQWQQGPRWVGIDAPLSEPARGPWREVDEALRQRGFPCYPYTAPWMREVAEEGQRWAQELARGGWWVAEVYPYASRRRWGWDLPAPKRTCRGREALQSCLRGVLPLPAEPLLSHDILDAFLAALTVREWALCRAEVLSGGSFPLVLPLNPASEGASRGEAFNRSSPGG
;
A
#
# COMPACT_ATOMS: atom_id res chain seq x y z
N MET A 1 -30.01 -7.24 -16.87
CA MET A 1 -29.22 -6.10 -17.40
C MET A 1 -27.75 -6.47 -17.29
N ALA A 2 -27.02 -6.51 -18.41
CA ALA A 2 -25.62 -6.93 -18.44
C ALA A 2 -24.72 -5.74 -18.04
N PHE A 3 -23.90 -5.93 -17.00
CA PHE A 3 -22.89 -4.95 -16.59
C PHE A 3 -21.70 -4.95 -17.57
N PRO A 4 -21.09 -3.79 -17.87
CA PRO A 4 -19.91 -3.75 -18.71
C PRO A 4 -18.74 -4.41 -17.98
N GLY A 5 -18.10 -5.39 -18.62
CA GLY A 5 -16.90 -6.04 -18.11
C GLY A 5 -15.71 -5.06 -18.00
N PRO A 6 -14.65 -5.43 -17.25
CA PRO A 6 -13.57 -4.52 -16.93
C PRO A 6 -12.77 -4.12 -18.19
N LEU A 7 -12.64 -2.81 -18.39
CA LEU A 7 -11.76 -2.21 -19.39
C LEU A 7 -10.30 -2.55 -19.05
N ARG A 8 -9.72 -3.46 -19.82
CA ARG A 8 -8.28 -3.75 -19.81
C ARG A 8 -7.54 -2.63 -20.56
N GLU A 9 -7.16 -1.57 -19.88
CA GLU A 9 -6.22 -0.60 -20.45
C GLU A 9 -4.79 -1.18 -20.42
N ARG A 10 -4.17 -1.23 -21.60
CA ARG A 10 -2.77 -1.64 -21.76
C ARG A 10 -1.86 -0.44 -21.44
N ILE A 11 -1.17 -0.51 -20.31
CA ILE A 11 -0.06 0.40 -20.00
C ILE A 11 1.14 0.04 -20.90
N PRO A 12 1.86 1.02 -21.49
CA PRO A 12 3.01 0.74 -22.34
C PRO A 12 4.15 0.05 -21.57
N LEU A 13 4.65 -1.03 -22.16
CA LEU A 13 5.70 -1.89 -21.63
C LEU A 13 7.07 -1.18 -21.60
N GLN A 14 7.71 -1.09 -20.44
CA GLN A 14 9.17 -0.89 -20.37
C GLN A 14 9.85 -2.27 -20.42
N ARG A 15 10.55 -2.56 -21.52
CA ARG A 15 11.49 -3.69 -21.58
C ARG A 15 12.72 -3.35 -20.74
N CYS A 16 13.18 -4.29 -19.92
CA CYS A 16 14.44 -4.16 -19.18
C CYS A 16 15.61 -4.09 -20.19
N PRO A 17 16.43 -3.02 -20.17
CA PRO A 17 17.66 -3.02 -20.95
C PRO A 17 18.69 -3.93 -20.27
N HIS A 18 19.22 -4.90 -21.00
CA HIS A 18 20.46 -5.58 -20.63
C HIS A 18 21.59 -4.54 -20.61
N SER A 19 22.08 -4.17 -19.42
CA SER A 19 23.25 -3.30 -19.29
C SER A 19 24.47 -4.11 -18.86
N SER A 20 25.38 -4.31 -19.80
CA SER A 20 26.77 -4.68 -19.57
C SER A 20 27.53 -3.47 -19.06
N TRP A 21 27.67 -3.35 -17.74
CA TRP A 21 28.51 -2.31 -17.14
C TRP A 21 29.99 -2.71 -17.22
N ARG A 22 30.73 -2.14 -18.18
CA ARG A 22 32.20 -2.04 -18.12
C ARG A 22 32.58 -0.78 -17.33
N ARG A 23 33.46 -0.95 -16.32
CA ARG A 23 34.04 0.15 -15.54
C ARG A 23 34.99 1.00 -16.41
N PRO A 24 34.99 2.36 -16.29
CA PRO A 24 36.11 3.16 -16.76
C PRO A 24 37.21 3.22 -15.69
N ALA A 25 38.45 3.12 -16.14
CA ALA A 25 39.66 3.27 -15.34
C ALA A 25 39.87 4.74 -14.95
N HIS A 26 40.28 4.97 -13.70
CA HIS A 26 40.76 6.27 -13.21
C HIS A 26 42.16 6.57 -13.77
N ARG A 27 42.33 7.75 -14.39
CA ARG A 27 43.62 8.46 -14.43
C ARG A 27 43.36 9.92 -14.02
N GLY A 28 44.14 10.38 -13.06
CA GLY A 28 44.04 11.70 -12.48
C GLY A 28 44.73 12.79 -13.31
N LEU A 29 44.43 14.03 -12.95
CA LEU A 29 45.28 15.19 -13.17
C LEU A 29 44.88 16.30 -12.19
N ALA A 30 45.91 17.03 -11.77
CA ALA A 30 45.95 17.90 -10.61
C ALA A 30 45.76 19.39 -10.96
N GLN A 31 45.17 20.10 -9.99
CA GLN A 31 45.46 21.46 -9.47
C GLN A 31 45.44 22.74 -10.36
N ARG A 32 44.96 23.81 -9.68
CA ARG A 32 45.12 25.29 -9.81
C ARG A 32 43.77 25.98 -10.10
N GLY A 33 43.29 27.04 -9.45
CA GLY A 33 43.77 27.92 -8.37
C GLY A 33 43.18 29.35 -8.53
N GLY A 34 42.24 29.77 -7.66
CA GLY A 34 41.87 31.17 -7.32
C GLY A 34 40.92 31.98 -8.25
N PRO A 35 40.46 33.19 -7.85
CA PRO A 35 39.54 33.51 -6.73
C PRO A 35 38.32 34.40 -7.20
N PRO A 36 37.43 34.93 -6.30
CA PRO A 36 36.02 35.22 -6.57
C PRO A 36 35.70 36.69 -6.94
N LEU A 37 34.50 36.96 -7.47
CA LEU A 37 33.98 38.33 -7.64
C LEU A 37 32.46 38.42 -7.37
N LEU A 38 32.10 39.57 -6.80
CA LEU A 38 30.91 39.95 -6.04
C LEU A 38 29.65 40.26 -6.87
N LEU A 39 28.48 40.09 -6.22
CA LEU A 39 27.19 40.73 -6.52
C LEU A 39 27.25 42.24 -6.16
N PRO A 40 26.43 43.13 -6.77
CA PRO A 40 25.10 43.42 -6.20
C PRO A 40 24.01 43.91 -7.20
N GLY A 41 22.74 43.92 -6.74
CA GLY A 41 21.79 44.97 -7.11
C GLY A 41 20.46 44.55 -7.75
N HIS A 42 19.40 44.46 -6.94
CA HIS A 42 17.99 44.67 -7.33
C HIS A 42 17.71 46.19 -7.43
N PRO A 43 16.71 46.69 -8.22
CA PRO A 43 15.31 46.66 -7.75
C PRO A 43 14.17 46.60 -8.81
N LEU A 44 13.02 46.12 -8.32
CA LEU A 44 11.62 46.54 -8.57
C LEU A 44 10.97 46.51 -9.98
N LEU A 45 9.88 45.71 -10.04
CA LEU A 45 8.55 45.99 -10.60
C LEU A 45 8.41 46.57 -12.01
N ARG A 46 7.76 45.79 -12.90
CA ARG A 46 6.58 46.24 -13.66
C ARG A 46 5.81 45.05 -14.23
N ALA A 47 4.53 45.00 -13.89
CA ALA A 47 3.53 44.19 -14.57
C ALA A 47 3.27 44.78 -15.97
N HIS A 48 3.24 43.92 -16.98
CA HIS A 48 2.55 44.20 -18.24
C HIS A 48 1.91 42.90 -18.73
N CYS A 49 0.59 42.85 -18.65
CA CYS A 49 -0.23 42.03 -19.52
C CYS A 49 -0.08 42.55 -20.95
N LEU A 50 0.37 41.71 -21.88
CA LEU A 50 0.10 41.90 -23.30
C LEU A 50 -0.18 40.54 -23.96
N HIS A 51 -1.31 40.53 -24.66
CA HIS A 51 -1.71 39.51 -25.62
C HIS A 51 -0.65 39.34 -26.71
N GLY A 52 -0.40 38.10 -27.12
CA GLY A 52 0.49 37.82 -28.23
C GLY A 52 0.49 36.34 -28.58
N GLY A 53 -0.53 35.91 -29.32
CA GLY A 53 -0.55 34.59 -29.92
C GLY A 53 0.63 34.41 -30.88
N THR A 54 1.28 33.27 -30.77
CA THR A 54 2.13 32.74 -31.84
C THR A 54 1.75 31.28 -32.05
N HIS A 55 1.16 31.03 -33.22
CA HIS A 55 0.87 29.71 -33.74
C HIS A 55 2.18 29.00 -34.06
N PHE A 56 2.42 27.85 -33.40
CA PHE A 56 3.25 26.79 -33.96
C PHE A 56 2.32 25.67 -34.42
N GLY A 57 2.25 25.49 -35.73
CA GLY A 57 1.54 24.39 -36.34
C GLY A 57 2.30 23.08 -36.14
N LEU A 58 1.63 22.10 -35.55
CA LEU A 58 1.92 20.69 -35.76
C LEU A 58 0.61 19.99 -36.05
N HIS A 59 0.47 19.52 -37.29
CA HIS A 59 -0.55 18.59 -37.71
C HIS A 59 -0.41 17.29 -36.91
N SER A 60 -1.42 16.96 -36.11
CA SER A 60 -1.82 15.56 -35.91
C SER A 60 -3.29 15.53 -35.52
N GLN A 61 -4.04 14.68 -36.20
CA GLN A 61 -5.47 14.49 -35.99
C GLN A 61 -5.70 13.93 -34.57
N GLY A 62 -6.42 14.68 -33.75
CA GLY A 62 -6.75 14.28 -32.37
C GLY A 62 -8.20 14.59 -32.08
N LEU A 63 -8.98 13.53 -31.86
CA LEU A 63 -10.37 13.54 -31.44
C LEU A 63 -10.51 14.40 -30.16
N ARG A 64 -11.22 15.53 -30.22
CA ARG A 64 -11.59 16.31 -29.02
C ARG A 64 -12.82 15.68 -28.38
N LEU A 65 -12.62 14.85 -27.36
CA LEU A 65 -13.68 14.55 -26.40
C LEU A 65 -13.74 15.70 -25.38
N ARG A 66 -14.83 16.48 -25.42
CA ARG A 66 -15.20 17.39 -24.33
C ARG A 66 -15.69 16.53 -23.16
N LEU A 67 -14.91 16.47 -22.08
CA LEU A 67 -15.43 16.03 -20.78
C LEU A 67 -16.25 17.18 -20.17
N PRO A 68 -17.42 16.92 -19.55
CA PRO A 68 -18.14 17.95 -18.83
C PRO A 68 -17.33 18.36 -17.59
N ALA A 69 -17.34 19.65 -17.29
CA ALA A 69 -16.81 20.19 -16.05
C ALA A 69 -17.62 19.62 -14.88
N VAL A 70 -17.07 18.64 -14.15
CA VAL A 70 -17.70 18.11 -12.95
C VAL A 70 -17.31 19.02 -11.79
N GLY A 71 -18.13 20.04 -11.53
CA GLY A 71 -18.21 20.65 -10.21
C GLY A 71 -18.91 19.67 -9.27
N ALA A 72 -18.17 18.75 -8.66
CA ALA A 72 -18.73 17.84 -7.67
C ALA A 72 -18.89 18.56 -6.34
N PHE A 73 -20.10 19.07 -6.09
CA PHE A 73 -20.58 19.40 -4.76
C PHE A 73 -20.87 18.06 -4.04
N PHE A 74 -20.02 17.68 -3.10
CA PHE A 74 -20.20 16.47 -2.29
C PHE A 74 -21.30 16.70 -1.25
N PRO A 75 -22.42 15.95 -1.25
CA PRO A 75 -23.32 15.97 -0.10
C PRO A 75 -22.62 15.32 1.11
N PRO A 76 -22.87 15.80 2.35
CA PRO A 76 -22.41 15.10 3.54
C PRO A 76 -23.12 13.74 3.59
N LEU A 77 -22.36 12.68 3.40
CA LEU A 77 -22.84 11.31 3.61
C LEU A 77 -23.20 11.15 5.09
N ALA A 78 -24.44 10.73 5.36
CA ALA A 78 -24.84 10.27 6.68
C ALA A 78 -23.85 9.19 7.15
N SER A 79 -23.26 9.40 8.32
CA SER A 79 -22.12 8.61 8.75
C SER A 79 -22.52 7.18 9.12
N PRO A 80 -21.83 6.14 8.60
CA PRO A 80 -21.82 4.81 9.21
C PRO A 80 -21.13 4.80 10.60
N LEU A 81 -20.68 5.96 11.11
CA LEU A 81 -19.82 6.13 12.29
C LEU A 81 -20.42 5.70 13.64
N GLU A 82 -21.72 5.43 13.73
CA GLU A 82 -22.35 4.95 14.97
C GLU A 82 -22.27 3.43 15.13
N VAL A 83 -22.19 2.69 14.03
CA VAL A 83 -21.73 1.31 14.07
C VAL A 83 -20.21 1.39 14.14
N ASP A 84 -19.73 1.66 15.35
CA ASP A 84 -18.59 0.96 15.92
C ASP A 84 -17.39 1.77 16.44
N ARG A 85 -17.60 2.99 16.90
CA ARG A 85 -16.62 3.62 17.82
C ARG A 85 -16.55 2.92 19.19
N ALA A 86 -17.55 2.11 19.53
CA ALA A 86 -17.64 1.40 20.80
C ALA A 86 -16.82 0.09 20.81
N LEU A 87 -16.81 -0.76 19.76
CA LEU A 87 -15.96 -1.96 19.75
C LEU A 87 -14.48 -1.59 19.59
N TRP A 88 -14.15 -0.50 18.87
CA TRP A 88 -12.78 0.04 18.83
C TRP A 88 -12.21 0.36 20.23
N ARG A 89 -13.06 0.81 21.16
CA ARG A 89 -12.63 1.16 22.53
C ARG A 89 -12.58 -0.04 23.49
N GLN A 90 -13.31 -1.12 23.19
CA GLN A 90 -13.45 -2.24 24.12
C GLN A 90 -12.33 -3.26 24.01
N SER A 91 -11.62 -3.35 22.88
CA SER A 91 -10.32 -4.04 22.78
C SER A 91 -9.62 -3.73 21.44
N PRO A 92 -8.66 -2.79 21.39
CA PRO A 92 -7.86 -2.53 20.18
C PRO A 92 -7.00 -3.74 19.72
N LEU A 93 -7.03 -4.84 20.47
CA LEU A 93 -6.31 -6.09 20.21
C LEU A 93 -7.20 -7.21 19.65
N GLN A 94 -8.52 -7.02 19.54
CA GLN A 94 -9.42 -8.03 18.96
C GLN A 94 -9.61 -7.76 17.47
N CYS A 95 -9.41 -8.79 16.65
CA CYS A 95 -9.60 -8.71 15.21
C CYS A 95 -11.06 -8.34 14.89
N PRO A 96 -11.32 -7.20 14.24
CA PRO A 96 -12.69 -6.72 13.98
C PRO A 96 -13.54 -7.69 13.13
N GLY A 97 -12.88 -8.59 12.40
CA GLY A 97 -13.47 -9.47 11.40
C GLY A 97 -13.96 -10.83 11.90
N ALA A 98 -13.76 -11.21 13.17
CA ALA A 98 -14.06 -12.58 13.63
C ALA A 98 -15.53 -13.00 13.38
N GLY A 99 -16.48 -12.06 13.40
CA GLY A 99 -17.89 -12.29 13.09
C GLY A 99 -18.33 -11.92 11.66
N LEU A 100 -17.60 -11.04 10.98
CA LEU A 100 -17.97 -10.50 9.66
C LEU A 100 -17.31 -11.24 8.48
N ALA A 101 -16.12 -11.82 8.67
CA ALA A 101 -15.35 -12.45 7.59
C ALA A 101 -15.74 -13.91 7.34
N LEU A 102 -16.43 -14.54 8.29
CA LEU A 102 -16.80 -15.95 8.24
C LEU A 102 -18.30 -16.05 8.50
N GLY A 103 -19.11 -15.94 7.44
CA GLY A 103 -20.55 -16.20 7.51
C GLY A 103 -20.80 -17.52 8.22
N ARG A 104 -21.18 -17.45 9.50
CA ARG A 104 -21.55 -18.60 10.32
C ARG A 104 -23.06 -18.61 10.46
N GLY A 105 -23.70 -19.57 9.80
CA GLY A 105 -25.04 -20.04 10.13
C GLY A 105 -26.12 -19.51 9.18
N GLY A 106 -26.95 -20.44 8.71
CA GLY A 106 -27.96 -20.21 7.67
C GLY A 106 -28.93 -19.08 7.98
N ASP A 107 -28.96 -18.11 7.08
CA ASP A 107 -30.14 -17.65 6.33
C ASP A 107 -29.63 -16.59 5.34
N GLU A 108 -29.95 -16.78 4.05
CA GLU A 108 -29.58 -15.93 2.91
C GLU A 108 -28.24 -15.16 3.04
N ALA A 109 -27.13 -15.88 2.85
CA ALA A 109 -25.82 -15.25 2.68
C ALA A 109 -25.82 -14.41 1.39
N VAL A 110 -26.26 -13.16 1.48
CA VAL A 110 -25.97 -12.13 0.49
C VAL A 110 -24.46 -12.15 0.29
N GLY A 111 -24.00 -12.43 -0.93
CA GLY A 111 -22.59 -12.58 -1.29
C GLY A 111 -21.76 -11.42 -0.77
N MET A 112 -21.14 -11.61 0.41
CA MET A 112 -20.37 -10.55 1.04
C MET A 112 -19.06 -10.40 0.31
N ARG A 113 -18.98 -9.34 -0.49
CA ARG A 113 -17.78 -8.90 -1.17
C ARG A 113 -16.81 -8.28 -0.15
N ASN A 114 -15.67 -8.93 0.09
CA ASN A 114 -14.60 -8.36 0.91
C ASN A 114 -13.57 -7.69 0.01
N CYS A 115 -13.16 -6.48 0.37
CA CYS A 115 -12.12 -5.73 -0.35
C CYS A 115 -10.91 -5.51 0.56
N PHE A 116 -9.74 -5.93 0.07
CA PHE A 116 -8.45 -5.75 0.72
C PHE A 116 -7.57 -4.91 -0.18
N LEU A 117 -7.17 -3.73 0.29
CA LEU A 117 -6.31 -2.80 -0.41
C LEU A 117 -4.94 -2.80 0.25
N GLY A 118 -3.89 -2.70 -0.57
CA GLY A 118 -2.55 -2.42 -0.13
C GLY A 118 -2.04 -1.17 -0.85
N LEU A 119 -1.41 -0.28 -0.09
CA LEU A 119 -0.81 0.96 -0.59
C LEU A 119 0.67 0.99 -0.23
N ASP A 120 1.52 1.17 -1.23
CA ASP A 120 2.90 1.62 -1.05
C ASP A 120 2.98 3.12 -1.35
N ILE A 121 3.33 3.90 -0.34
CA ILE A 121 3.33 5.37 -0.40
C ILE A 121 4.77 5.85 -0.59
N GLY A 122 5.02 6.44 -1.76
CA GLY A 122 6.29 7.06 -2.08
C GLY A 122 6.22 8.59 -2.05
N ARG A 123 7.37 9.22 -2.32
CA ARG A 123 7.47 10.68 -2.45
C ARG A 123 6.71 11.17 -3.69
N GLY A 124 5.49 11.67 -3.49
CA GLY A 124 4.63 12.19 -4.56
C GLY A 124 4.18 11.14 -5.56
N ARG A 125 4.16 9.86 -5.13
CA ARG A 125 3.67 8.73 -5.92
C ARG A 125 3.00 7.72 -4.99
N TRP A 126 2.12 6.91 -5.56
CA TRP A 126 1.50 5.79 -4.88
C TRP A 126 1.47 4.58 -5.81
N ASP A 127 1.59 3.41 -5.20
CA ASP A 127 1.40 2.11 -5.84
C ASP A 127 0.34 1.37 -5.04
N ALA A 128 -0.73 0.95 -5.71
CA ALA A 128 -1.88 0.32 -5.08
C ALA A 128 -2.10 -1.07 -5.67
N ALA A 129 -2.45 -2.01 -4.80
CA ALA A 129 -2.87 -3.35 -5.20
C ALA A 129 -4.12 -3.74 -4.40
N TRP A 130 -5.07 -4.40 -5.04
CA TRP A 130 -6.30 -4.84 -4.38
C TRP A 130 -6.55 -6.31 -4.61
N LEU A 131 -7.23 -6.90 -3.63
CA LEU A 131 -7.82 -8.23 -3.67
C LEU A 131 -9.29 -8.08 -3.30
N VAL A 132 -10.14 -8.63 -4.14
CA VAL A 132 -11.57 -8.77 -3.90
C VAL A 132 -11.87 -10.26 -3.73
N GLU A 133 -12.55 -10.61 -2.65
CA GLU A 133 -13.06 -11.97 -2.42
C GLU A 133 -14.60 -11.94 -2.37
N GLU A 134 -15.24 -12.72 -3.23
CA GLU A 134 -16.70 -12.81 -3.36
C GLU A 134 -17.07 -14.25 -3.74
N GLU A 135 -17.91 -14.92 -2.94
CA GLU A 135 -18.39 -16.29 -3.20
C GLU A 135 -17.27 -17.32 -3.50
N GLY A 136 -16.12 -17.17 -2.83
CA GLY A 136 -14.95 -18.03 -3.03
C GLY A 136 -14.13 -17.72 -4.30
N GLN A 137 -14.58 -16.79 -5.13
CA GLN A 137 -13.79 -16.22 -6.22
C GLN A 137 -12.86 -15.12 -5.69
N ARG A 138 -11.70 -15.01 -6.34
CA ARG A 138 -10.71 -13.97 -6.04
C ARG A 138 -10.42 -13.17 -7.31
N GLU A 139 -10.49 -11.86 -7.21
CA GLU A 139 -10.04 -10.93 -8.23
C GLU A 139 -8.92 -10.07 -7.66
N VAL A 140 -7.89 -9.82 -8.46
CA VAL A 140 -6.80 -8.92 -8.11
C VAL A 140 -6.58 -7.87 -9.19
N GLY A 141 -6.12 -6.71 -8.77
CA GLY A 141 -5.66 -5.67 -9.69
C GLY A 141 -4.70 -4.73 -9.00
N TRP A 142 -4.09 -3.85 -9.79
CA TRP A 142 -3.10 -2.90 -9.30
C TRP A 142 -3.08 -1.65 -10.18
N ALA A 143 -2.59 -0.56 -9.61
CA ALA A 143 -2.41 0.71 -10.29
C ALA A 143 -1.27 1.50 -9.65
N SER A 144 -0.65 2.38 -10.42
CA SER A 144 0.35 3.33 -9.91
C SER A 144 -0.05 4.73 -10.36
N GLY A 145 0.28 5.73 -9.56
CA GLY A 145 -0.03 7.11 -9.90
C GLY A 145 0.76 8.13 -9.12
N ARG A 146 0.58 9.39 -9.49
CA ARG A 146 1.05 10.56 -8.74
C ARG A 146 -0.10 11.43 -8.26
N GLU A 147 -1.24 11.34 -8.95
CA GLU A 147 -2.45 12.10 -8.68
C GLU A 147 -3.33 11.32 -7.70
N PRO A 148 -3.64 11.87 -6.52
CA PRO A 148 -4.51 11.22 -5.53
C PRO A 148 -5.92 10.91 -6.05
N ASP A 149 -6.42 11.73 -6.99
CA ASP A 149 -7.82 11.66 -7.44
C ASP A 149 -8.12 10.35 -8.19
N LEU A 150 -7.17 9.81 -8.95
CA LEU A 150 -7.34 8.52 -9.61
C LEU A 150 -7.50 7.38 -8.59
N LEU A 151 -6.77 7.42 -7.48
CA LEU A 151 -6.94 6.45 -6.39
C LEU A 151 -8.31 6.61 -5.73
N ARG A 152 -8.75 7.85 -5.48
CA ARG A 152 -10.08 8.15 -4.91
C ARG A 152 -11.23 7.64 -5.78
N GLU A 153 -11.14 7.84 -7.09
CA GLU A 153 -12.14 7.35 -8.05
C GLU A 153 -12.28 5.83 -7.99
N ARG A 154 -11.16 5.11 -7.87
CA ARG A 154 -11.16 3.65 -7.71
C ARG A 154 -11.73 3.22 -6.36
N LEU A 155 -11.34 3.88 -5.27
CA LEU A 155 -11.87 3.64 -3.93
C LEU A 155 -13.39 3.81 -3.86
N PHE A 156 -13.94 4.79 -4.59
CA PHE A 156 -15.39 5.02 -4.68
C PHE A 156 -16.13 3.83 -5.30
N GLN A 157 -15.52 3.13 -6.25
CA GLN A 157 -16.13 1.97 -6.90
C GLN A 157 -16.25 0.76 -5.95
N TRP A 158 -15.47 0.73 -4.87
CA TRP A 158 -15.44 -0.37 -3.90
C TRP A 158 -16.32 -0.15 -2.66
N GLN A 159 -17.38 0.66 -2.75
CA GLN A 159 -18.24 1.03 -1.61
C GLN A 159 -19.05 -0.10 -0.97
N GLN A 160 -19.12 -1.28 -1.58
CA GLN A 160 -19.93 -2.40 -1.11
C GLN A 160 -19.07 -3.40 -0.32
N GLY A 161 -19.41 -3.62 0.96
CA GLY A 161 -18.82 -4.66 1.83
C GLY A 161 -17.69 -4.22 2.76
N PRO A 162 -17.11 -5.14 3.56
CA PRO A 162 -15.98 -4.85 4.44
C PRO A 162 -14.74 -4.41 3.65
N ARG A 163 -14.15 -3.31 4.07
CA ARG A 163 -13.02 -2.66 3.38
C ARG A 163 -11.84 -2.55 4.32
N TRP A 164 -10.76 -3.22 3.97
CA TRP A 164 -9.52 -3.25 4.74
C TRP A 164 -8.41 -2.65 3.92
N VAL A 165 -7.52 -1.88 4.54
CA VAL A 165 -6.36 -1.30 3.85
C VAL A 165 -5.10 -1.42 4.69
N GLY A 166 -4.06 -1.95 4.06
CA GLY A 166 -2.69 -1.97 4.56
C GLY A 166 -1.89 -0.87 3.90
N ILE A 167 -1.22 -0.03 4.68
CA ILE A 167 -0.38 1.06 4.16
C ILE A 167 1.08 0.78 4.54
N ASP A 168 1.96 0.68 3.54
CA ASP A 168 3.41 0.64 3.69
C ASP A 168 3.95 2.06 3.91
N ALA A 169 3.69 2.59 5.11
CA ALA A 169 4.25 3.83 5.61
C ALA A 169 4.10 3.90 7.13
N PRO A 170 5.01 4.58 7.85
CA PRO A 170 4.80 4.89 9.26
C PRO A 170 3.50 5.69 9.46
N LEU A 171 2.56 5.16 10.25
CA LEU A 171 1.25 5.79 10.51
C LEU A 171 1.18 6.49 11.87
N SER A 172 2.32 6.68 12.52
CA SER A 172 2.46 7.38 13.79
C SER A 172 3.83 8.04 13.90
N GLU A 173 3.93 9.07 14.73
CA GLU A 173 5.20 9.71 15.07
C GLU A 173 5.81 9.07 16.33
N PRO A 174 7.15 9.09 16.47
CA PRO A 174 7.78 8.67 17.72
C PRO A 174 7.45 9.67 18.85
N ALA A 175 7.04 9.16 20.01
CA ALA A 175 6.79 10.01 21.18
C ALA A 175 8.07 10.71 21.68
N ARG A 176 9.24 10.03 21.56
CA ARG A 176 10.57 10.56 21.91
C ARG A 176 11.64 9.93 21.03
N GLY A 177 12.66 10.70 20.69
CA GLY A 177 13.80 10.21 19.92
C GLY A 177 13.44 9.78 18.49
N PRO A 178 14.29 8.97 17.84
CA PRO A 178 14.12 8.64 16.42
C PRO A 178 13.28 7.38 16.15
N TRP A 179 12.87 6.63 17.18
CA TRP A 179 12.21 5.33 17.07
C TRP A 179 10.82 5.36 17.69
N ARG A 180 9.85 4.76 17.00
CA ARG A 180 8.51 4.49 17.54
C ARG A 180 8.56 3.21 18.36
N GLU A 181 7.61 3.05 19.27
CA GLU A 181 7.45 1.80 20.04
C GLU A 181 7.32 0.59 19.10
N VAL A 182 6.55 0.72 18.01
CA VAL A 182 6.39 -0.32 16.99
C VAL A 182 7.70 -0.63 16.26
N ASP A 183 8.57 0.36 16.03
CA ASP A 183 9.88 0.14 15.39
C ASP A 183 10.81 -0.64 16.31
N GLU A 184 10.80 -0.33 17.61
CA GLU A 184 11.57 -1.08 18.62
C GLU A 184 11.06 -2.52 18.72
N ALA A 185 9.74 -2.71 18.75
CA ALA A 185 9.10 -4.03 18.77
C ALA A 185 9.46 -4.87 17.52
N LEU A 186 9.53 -4.26 16.35
CA LEU A 186 9.99 -4.92 15.11
C LEU A 186 11.46 -5.30 15.18
N ARG A 187 12.32 -4.39 15.65
CA ARG A 187 13.77 -4.62 15.78
C ARG A 187 14.10 -5.73 16.77
N GLN A 188 13.39 -5.79 17.90
CA GLN A 188 13.52 -6.88 18.88
C GLN A 188 13.15 -8.24 18.28
N ARG A 189 12.26 -8.27 17.28
CA ARG A 189 11.88 -9.48 16.51
C ARG A 189 12.82 -9.76 15.33
N GLY A 190 13.91 -9.01 15.19
CA GLY A 190 14.90 -9.20 14.11
C GLY A 190 14.50 -8.57 12.77
N PHE A 191 13.48 -7.70 12.74
CA PHE A 191 13.13 -6.94 11.54
C PHE A 191 13.83 -5.56 11.60
N PRO A 192 14.80 -5.28 10.70
CA PRO A 192 15.46 -3.99 10.68
C PRO A 192 14.48 -2.90 10.24
N CYS A 193 14.49 -1.76 10.92
CA CYS A 193 13.67 -0.59 10.56
C CYS A 193 14.58 0.62 10.34
N TYR A 194 14.15 1.55 9.48
CA TYR A 194 14.77 2.86 9.38
C TYR A 194 14.19 3.79 10.44
N PRO A 195 14.97 4.72 11.01
CA PRO A 195 14.45 5.67 11.98
C PRO A 195 13.48 6.65 11.32
N TYR A 196 12.44 7.06 12.05
CA TYR A 196 11.45 8.04 11.59
C TYR A 196 12.09 9.37 11.19
N THR A 197 13.19 9.73 11.85
CA THR A 197 13.93 10.98 11.61
C THR A 197 14.73 11.00 10.31
N ALA A 198 14.75 9.90 9.54
CA ALA A 198 15.38 9.93 8.22
C ALA A 198 14.64 10.93 7.30
N PRO A 199 15.35 11.81 6.55
CA PRO A 199 14.71 12.89 5.81
C PRO A 199 13.63 12.44 4.82
N TRP A 200 13.81 11.28 4.20
CA TRP A 200 12.83 10.70 3.27
C TRP A 200 11.65 10.01 3.95
N MET A 201 11.79 9.64 5.21
CA MET A 201 10.75 8.91 5.93
C MET A 201 9.64 9.85 6.40
N ARG A 202 9.98 11.09 6.78
CA ARG A 202 8.98 12.06 7.24
C ARG A 202 7.92 12.36 6.17
N GLU A 203 8.34 12.68 4.95
CA GLU A 203 7.41 12.97 3.84
C GLU A 203 6.50 11.76 3.54
N VAL A 204 7.07 10.55 3.56
CA VAL A 204 6.31 9.30 3.36
C VAL A 204 5.32 9.06 4.50
N ALA A 205 5.74 9.28 5.75
CA ALA A 205 4.91 9.13 6.93
C ALA A 205 3.75 10.13 6.96
N GLU A 206 4.01 11.40 6.66
CA GLU A 206 2.98 12.44 6.59
C GLU A 206 1.91 12.09 5.54
N GLU A 207 2.33 11.67 4.34
CA GLU A 207 1.39 11.24 3.28
C GLU A 207 0.66 9.94 3.65
N GLY A 208 1.35 8.97 4.25
CA GLY A 208 0.74 7.73 4.75
C GLY A 208 -0.33 7.99 5.81
N GLN A 209 -0.04 8.85 6.79
CA GLN A 209 -1.00 9.28 7.82
C GLN A 209 -2.19 10.01 7.22
N ARG A 210 -1.97 10.85 6.20
CA ARG A 210 -3.06 11.52 5.48
C ARG A 210 -4.00 10.51 4.82
N TRP A 211 -3.45 9.53 4.08
CA TRP A 211 -4.25 8.46 3.48
C TRP A 211 -4.97 7.62 4.53
N ALA A 212 -4.29 7.26 5.62
CA ALA A 212 -4.88 6.50 6.71
C ALA A 212 -6.10 7.21 7.30
N GLN A 213 -6.00 8.51 7.57
CA GLN A 213 -7.11 9.32 8.07
C GLN A 213 -8.25 9.45 7.05
N GLU A 214 -7.94 9.69 5.78
CA GLU A 214 -8.93 9.82 4.70
C GLU A 214 -9.73 8.52 4.54
N LEU A 215 -9.03 7.38 4.46
CA LEU A 215 -9.63 6.05 4.32
C LEU A 215 -10.45 5.67 5.57
N ALA A 216 -9.92 5.93 6.77
CA ALA A 216 -10.65 5.68 8.01
C ALA A 216 -11.95 6.51 8.11
N ARG A 217 -11.92 7.79 7.73
CA ARG A 217 -13.14 8.63 7.63
C ARG A 217 -14.11 8.08 6.58
N GLY A 218 -13.59 7.47 5.52
CA GLY A 218 -14.36 6.77 4.50
C GLY A 218 -14.92 5.41 4.95
N GLY A 219 -14.65 4.96 6.18
CA GLY A 219 -15.15 3.70 6.74
C GLY A 219 -14.31 2.47 6.38
N TRP A 220 -13.01 2.64 6.13
CA TRP A 220 -12.05 1.55 5.95
C TRP A 220 -11.41 1.14 7.28
N TRP A 221 -11.14 -0.15 7.44
CA TRP A 221 -10.27 -0.69 8.48
C TRP A 221 -8.82 -0.51 8.06
N VAL A 222 -8.13 0.45 8.67
CA VAL A 222 -6.77 0.85 8.29
C VAL A 222 -5.75 0.23 9.23
N ALA A 223 -4.68 -0.33 8.66
CA ALA A 223 -3.50 -0.77 9.39
C ALA A 223 -2.20 -0.34 8.70
N GLU A 224 -1.17 -0.10 9.50
CA GLU A 224 0.21 -0.02 9.05
C GLU A 224 0.68 -1.44 8.71
N VAL A 225 1.30 -1.60 7.53
CA VAL A 225 1.92 -2.86 7.13
C VAL A 225 3.39 -2.62 6.87
N TYR A 226 4.23 -3.57 7.27
CA TYR A 226 5.63 -3.61 6.89
C TYR A 226 5.90 -4.80 5.95
N PRO A 227 5.84 -4.63 4.61
CA PRO A 227 5.88 -5.73 3.64
C PRO A 227 7.11 -6.64 3.77
N TYR A 228 8.25 -6.05 4.14
CA TYR A 228 9.46 -6.84 4.41
C TYR A 228 9.25 -7.83 5.55
N ALA A 229 8.68 -7.40 6.68
CA ALA A 229 8.41 -8.26 7.82
C ALA A 229 7.33 -9.31 7.49
N SER A 230 6.26 -8.93 6.78
CA SER A 230 5.23 -9.89 6.33
C SER A 230 5.81 -11.00 5.45
N ARG A 231 6.61 -10.65 4.43
CA ARG A 231 7.30 -11.62 3.57
C ARG A 231 8.18 -12.58 4.37
N ARG A 232 8.94 -12.05 5.34
CA ARG A 232 9.82 -12.85 6.20
C ARG A 232 9.03 -13.77 7.14
N ARG A 233 7.88 -13.32 7.65
CA ARG A 233 6.96 -14.13 8.47
C ARG A 233 6.38 -15.32 7.71
N TRP A 234 6.10 -15.15 6.41
CA TRP A 234 5.68 -16.24 5.53
C TRP A 234 6.83 -17.16 5.07
N GLY A 235 8.07 -16.91 5.48
CA GLY A 235 9.22 -17.71 5.06
C GLY A 235 9.59 -17.55 3.58
N TRP A 236 9.17 -16.46 2.95
CA TRP A 236 9.43 -16.21 1.52
C TRP A 236 10.80 -15.60 1.31
N ASP A 237 11.83 -16.45 1.37
CA ASP A 237 13.21 -16.04 1.14
C ASP A 237 13.50 -15.86 -0.35
N LEU A 238 13.94 -14.65 -0.70
CA LEU A 238 14.22 -14.30 -2.08
C LEU A 238 15.68 -14.65 -2.42
N PRO A 239 15.93 -15.25 -3.59
CA PRO A 239 17.28 -15.60 -4.05
C PRO A 239 18.12 -14.36 -4.44
N ALA A 240 17.51 -13.18 -4.48
CA ALA A 240 18.16 -11.91 -4.79
C ALA A 240 17.34 -10.74 -4.18
N PRO A 241 17.92 -9.53 -4.01
CA PRO A 241 17.19 -8.37 -3.52
C PRO A 241 15.96 -8.06 -4.37
N LYS A 242 14.84 -7.68 -3.75
CA LYS A 242 13.55 -7.40 -4.44
C LYS A 242 13.61 -6.32 -5.52
N ARG A 243 14.62 -5.45 -5.50
CA ARG A 243 14.84 -4.43 -6.54
C ARG A 243 15.41 -4.99 -7.85
N THR A 244 15.87 -6.24 -7.85
CA THR A 244 16.43 -6.91 -9.04
C THR A 244 15.34 -7.70 -9.76
N CYS A 245 15.48 -7.94 -11.08
CA CYS A 245 14.50 -8.76 -11.83
C CYS A 245 14.29 -10.13 -11.19
N ARG A 246 15.38 -10.85 -10.89
CA ARG A 246 15.35 -12.16 -10.22
C ARG A 246 14.63 -12.13 -8.86
N GLY A 247 14.83 -11.07 -8.07
CA GLY A 247 14.15 -10.89 -6.79
C GLY A 247 12.64 -10.63 -6.96
N ARG A 248 12.25 -9.83 -7.96
CA ARG A 248 10.84 -9.56 -8.28
C ARG A 248 10.14 -10.80 -8.83
N GLU A 249 10.79 -11.54 -9.72
CA GLU A 249 10.26 -12.79 -10.29
C GLU A 249 9.98 -13.81 -9.18
N ALA A 250 10.93 -13.98 -8.25
CA ALA A 250 10.76 -14.86 -7.11
C ALA A 250 9.60 -14.42 -6.22
N LEU A 251 9.49 -13.12 -5.90
CA LEU A 251 8.41 -12.60 -5.07
C LEU A 251 7.04 -12.72 -5.75
N GLN A 252 6.95 -12.37 -7.04
CA GLN A 252 5.74 -12.54 -7.84
C GLN A 252 5.34 -14.02 -7.93
N SER A 253 6.31 -14.94 -8.04
CA SER A 253 6.04 -16.38 -7.98
C SER A 253 5.48 -16.82 -6.63
N CYS A 254 6.00 -16.31 -5.50
CA CYS A 254 5.44 -16.58 -4.18
C CYS A 254 4.00 -16.07 -4.07
N LEU A 255 3.75 -14.82 -4.48
CA LEU A 255 2.41 -14.23 -4.46
C LEU A 255 1.43 -14.98 -5.36
N ARG A 256 1.87 -15.47 -6.54
CA ARG A 256 1.06 -16.31 -7.43
C ARG A 256 0.63 -17.64 -6.81
N GLY A 257 1.35 -18.12 -5.79
CA GLY A 257 0.96 -19.31 -5.03
C GLY A 257 -0.28 -19.08 -4.16
N VAL A 258 -0.65 -17.83 -3.88
CA VAL A 258 -1.74 -17.47 -2.97
C VAL A 258 -2.77 -16.50 -3.57
N LEU A 259 -2.40 -15.77 -4.62
CA LEU A 259 -3.22 -14.81 -5.35
C LEU A 259 -3.30 -15.17 -6.84
N PRO A 260 -4.42 -14.86 -7.53
CA PRO A 260 -4.58 -15.09 -8.97
C PRO A 260 -3.83 -14.04 -9.82
N LEU A 261 -2.54 -13.83 -9.54
CA LEU A 261 -1.69 -12.90 -10.28
C LEU A 261 -1.26 -13.49 -11.63
N PRO A 262 -1.16 -12.66 -12.69
CA PRO A 262 -0.62 -13.12 -13.95
C PRO A 262 0.89 -13.39 -13.85
N ALA A 263 1.39 -14.28 -14.71
CA ALA A 263 2.82 -14.52 -14.85
C ALA A 263 3.57 -13.33 -15.46
N GLU A 264 2.91 -12.61 -16.37
CA GLU A 264 3.43 -11.45 -17.08
C GLU A 264 2.38 -10.32 -17.11
N PRO A 265 2.79 -9.04 -17.05
CA PRO A 265 4.18 -8.58 -16.96
C PRO A 265 4.82 -8.81 -15.58
N LEU A 266 6.14 -8.81 -15.52
CA LEU A 266 6.89 -8.68 -14.27
C LEU A 266 6.57 -7.34 -13.59
N LEU A 267 5.97 -7.40 -12.40
CA LEU A 267 5.52 -6.23 -11.64
C LEU A 267 6.70 -5.44 -11.05
N SER A 268 6.49 -4.16 -10.76
CA SER A 268 7.45 -3.34 -10.02
C SER A 268 7.59 -3.84 -8.58
N HIS A 269 8.69 -3.51 -7.90
CA HIS A 269 8.85 -3.89 -6.50
C HIS A 269 7.84 -3.17 -5.59
N ASP A 270 7.53 -1.91 -5.89
CA ASP A 270 6.52 -1.10 -5.20
C ASP A 270 5.12 -1.76 -5.30
N ILE A 271 4.71 -2.21 -6.48
CA ILE A 271 3.43 -2.93 -6.66
C ILE A 271 3.43 -4.30 -5.94
N LEU A 272 4.57 -4.99 -5.91
CA LEU A 272 4.69 -6.24 -5.16
C LEU A 272 4.58 -6.00 -3.64
N ASP A 273 5.12 -4.90 -3.13
CA ASP A 273 4.96 -4.48 -1.74
C ASP A 273 3.51 -4.09 -1.43
N ALA A 274 2.81 -3.41 -2.35
CA ALA A 274 1.37 -3.17 -2.24
C ALA A 274 0.57 -4.48 -2.18
N PHE A 275 0.92 -5.50 -2.97
CA PHE A 275 0.26 -6.82 -2.86
C PHE A 275 0.52 -7.50 -1.51
N LEU A 276 1.75 -7.40 -0.98
CA LEU A 276 2.06 -7.89 0.37
C LEU A 276 1.23 -7.15 1.43
N ALA A 277 1.03 -5.84 1.27
CA ALA A 277 0.20 -5.05 2.16
C ALA A 277 -1.27 -5.49 2.13
N ALA A 278 -1.86 -5.66 0.94
CA ALA A 278 -3.22 -6.16 0.77
C ALA A 278 -3.40 -7.56 1.39
N LEU A 279 -2.45 -8.46 1.13
CA LEU A 279 -2.48 -9.81 1.69
C LEU A 279 -2.33 -9.81 3.22
N THR A 280 -1.51 -8.91 3.76
CA THR A 280 -1.32 -8.82 5.23
C THR A 280 -2.61 -8.40 5.93
N VAL A 281 -3.31 -7.37 5.43
CA VAL A 281 -4.58 -6.95 6.06
C VAL A 281 -5.72 -7.94 5.83
N ARG A 282 -5.66 -8.74 4.76
CA ARG A 282 -6.53 -9.90 4.61
C ARG A 282 -6.29 -10.92 5.71
N GLU A 283 -5.04 -11.26 6.00
CA GLU A 283 -4.73 -12.17 7.12
C GLU A 283 -5.19 -11.59 8.46
N TRP A 284 -5.08 -10.28 8.66
CA TRP A 284 -5.63 -9.60 9.84
C TRP A 284 -7.16 -9.71 9.93
N ALA A 285 -7.87 -9.46 8.84
CA ALA A 285 -9.33 -9.64 8.77
C ALA A 285 -9.77 -11.07 9.11
N LEU A 286 -8.95 -12.05 8.75
CA LEU A 286 -9.16 -13.47 9.02
C LEU A 286 -8.62 -13.93 10.38
N CYS A 287 -8.24 -12.99 11.25
CA CYS A 287 -7.68 -13.27 12.58
C CYS A 287 -6.40 -14.11 12.55
N ARG A 288 -5.63 -14.03 11.45
CA ARG A 288 -4.33 -14.69 11.24
C ARG A 288 -3.18 -13.68 11.17
N ALA A 289 -3.30 -12.60 11.94
CA ALA A 289 -2.23 -11.63 12.15
C ALA A 289 -2.11 -11.26 13.63
N GLU A 290 -0.89 -10.97 14.07
CA GLU A 290 -0.64 -10.29 15.34
C GLU A 290 -0.66 -8.77 15.15
N VAL A 291 -1.06 -8.05 16.19
CA VAL A 291 -1.06 -6.59 16.24
C VAL A 291 0.13 -6.15 17.10
N LEU A 292 1.01 -5.32 16.54
CA LEU A 292 2.13 -4.71 17.25
C LEU A 292 1.80 -3.24 17.54
N SER A 293 1.39 -2.99 18.80
CA SER A 293 1.15 -1.70 19.47
C SER A 293 0.21 -0.67 18.78
N GLY A 294 -0.32 0.22 19.63
CA GLY A 294 -1.59 0.94 19.46
C GLY A 294 -1.45 2.46 19.39
N GLY A 295 -1.16 2.96 18.19
CA GLY A 295 -1.53 4.31 17.79
C GLY A 295 -2.98 4.36 17.28
N SER A 296 -3.34 5.41 16.53
CA SER A 296 -4.64 5.50 15.85
C SER A 296 -4.85 4.38 14.82
N PHE A 297 -3.75 3.83 14.28
CA PHE A 297 -3.75 2.74 13.32
C PHE A 297 -2.76 1.66 13.79
N PRO A 298 -3.18 0.40 13.92
CA PRO A 298 -2.31 -0.68 14.37
C PRO A 298 -1.28 -1.05 13.30
N LEU A 299 -0.08 -1.48 13.72
CA LEU A 299 0.81 -2.24 12.84
C LEU A 299 0.45 -3.72 12.93
N VAL A 300 0.25 -4.36 11.77
CA VAL A 300 -0.12 -5.78 11.71
C VAL A 300 0.97 -6.63 11.06
N LEU A 301 1.22 -7.81 11.62
CA LEU A 301 2.10 -8.82 11.04
C LEU A 301 1.35 -10.15 10.89
N PRO A 302 1.47 -10.84 9.75
CA PRO A 302 0.82 -12.14 9.59
C PRO A 302 1.43 -13.15 10.58
N LEU A 303 0.59 -14.06 11.07
CA LEU A 303 1.05 -15.18 11.87
C LEU A 303 1.95 -16.09 11.02
N ASN A 304 2.93 -16.71 11.68
CA ASN A 304 3.77 -17.68 11.01
C ASN A 304 2.95 -18.98 10.81
N PRO A 305 2.76 -19.49 9.58
CA PRO A 305 2.02 -20.73 9.37
C PRO A 305 2.62 -21.92 10.13
N ALA A 306 3.94 -21.92 10.39
CA ALA A 306 4.58 -22.95 11.23
C ALA A 306 4.13 -22.92 12.71
N SER A 307 3.65 -21.77 13.19
CA SER A 307 3.13 -21.61 14.56
C SER A 307 1.66 -22.02 14.72
N GLU A 308 0.89 -22.10 13.63
CA GLU A 308 -0.52 -22.53 13.67
C GLU A 308 -0.69 -24.05 13.89
N GLY A 309 0.31 -24.85 13.51
CA GLY A 309 0.32 -26.29 13.76
C GLY A 309 0.54 -26.65 15.24
N ALA A 310 1.25 -25.80 15.99
CA ALA A 310 1.58 -26.06 17.39
C ALA A 310 0.40 -25.77 18.34
N SER A 311 -0.41 -24.73 18.07
CA SER A 311 -1.51 -24.34 18.95
C SER A 311 -2.80 -25.15 18.77
N ARG A 312 -2.98 -25.82 17.63
CA ARG A 312 -4.12 -26.75 17.41
C ARG A 312 -3.88 -28.17 17.95
N GLY A 313 -2.63 -28.54 18.24
CA GLY A 313 -2.27 -29.88 18.73
C GLY A 313 -2.47 -30.12 20.23
N GLU A 314 -2.54 -29.06 21.05
CA GLU A 314 -2.57 -29.21 22.52
C GLU A 314 -3.96 -29.14 23.16
N ALA A 315 -5.00 -28.78 22.41
CA ALA A 315 -6.36 -28.61 22.95
C ALA A 315 -7.22 -29.90 22.93
N PHE A 316 -6.74 -31.02 22.38
CA PHE A 316 -7.55 -32.24 22.20
C PHE A 316 -7.13 -33.45 23.02
N ASN A 317 -6.15 -33.33 23.94
CA ASN A 317 -5.67 -34.48 24.72
C ASN A 317 -5.62 -34.19 26.22
N ARG A 318 -6.79 -33.95 26.83
CA ARG A 318 -7.03 -34.09 28.27
C ARG A 318 -8.39 -34.74 28.52
N SER A 319 -8.53 -35.99 28.10
CA SER A 319 -9.50 -36.91 28.67
C SER A 319 -8.72 -38.11 29.20
N SER A 320 -8.42 -38.07 30.49
CA SER A 320 -7.88 -39.18 31.27
C SER A 320 -8.77 -40.42 31.13
N PRO A 321 -8.23 -41.64 31.03
CA PRO A 321 -8.90 -42.81 31.56
C PRO A 321 -8.54 -42.96 33.03
N GLY A 322 -9.55 -43.24 33.85
CA GLY A 322 -9.45 -43.39 35.28
C GLY A 322 -8.62 -44.59 35.73
N GLY A 323 -8.17 -44.48 36.98
CA GLY A 323 -7.83 -45.58 37.88
C GLY A 323 -8.55 -45.36 39.21
#